data_AF-A0AAW2VF27-F1
#
_entry.id   AF-A0AAW2VF27-F1
#
_cell.length_a   1.000
_cell.length_b   1.000
_cell.length_c   1.000
_cell.angle_alpha   90.00
_cell.angle_beta   90.00
_cell.angle_gamma   90.00
#
_symmetry.space_group_name_H-M   'P 1'
#
loop_
_entity.id
_entity.type
_entity.pdbx_description
1 polymer ?
#
loop_
_entity_poly.entity_id
_entity_poly.type
_entity_poly.pdbx_seq_one_letter_code
_entity_poly.pdbx_strand_id
1 'polypeptide(L)'
;MFHPPGPKAGWSSLLLGAFKIPHHRFILWLAILGKLATLDKPWLHHLGTSCVLCSAATLESHDHLFFLCPFASSCLCEVQRLVRFHWPYRNWVTSVHWAARRWRGKHVVNASFRALLASLVYHVWQERNARAL
;
A
#
# COMPACT_ATOMS: atom_id res chain seq x y z
N MET A 1 4.88 15.32 -12.57
CA MET A 1 4.72 15.72 -11.15
C MET A 1 5.01 14.60 -10.12
N PHE A 2 5.63 13.45 -10.48
CA PHE A 2 6.04 12.40 -9.53
C PHE A 2 7.49 11.93 -9.76
N HIS A 3 8.35 12.84 -10.21
CA HIS A 3 9.79 12.60 -10.34
C HIS A 3 10.50 13.46 -9.28
N PRO A 4 10.89 12.90 -8.13
CA PRO A 4 11.82 13.59 -7.26
C PRO A 4 13.17 13.72 -8.01
N PRO A 5 13.79 14.92 -8.04
CA PRO A 5 15.15 15.07 -8.54
C PRO A 5 16.10 14.38 -7.55
N GLY A 6 16.59 13.20 -7.92
CA GLY A 6 17.47 12.39 -7.07
C GLY A 6 17.77 11.02 -7.69
N PRO A 7 18.66 10.21 -7.08
CA PRO A 7 18.93 8.85 -7.54
C PRO A 7 17.63 8.08 -7.75
N LYS A 8 17.52 7.34 -8.85
CA LYS A 8 16.31 6.54 -9.16
C LYS A 8 16.08 5.54 -8.03
N ALA A 9 15.21 5.89 -7.10
CA ALA A 9 14.84 5.00 -6.01
C ALA A 9 14.21 3.74 -6.62
N GLY A 10 14.56 2.58 -6.08
CA GLY A 10 14.16 1.28 -6.65
C GLY A 10 12.64 1.13 -6.83
N TRP A 11 11.84 1.84 -6.02
CA TRP A 11 10.37 1.85 -6.05
C TRP A 11 9.75 2.76 -7.12
N SER A 12 10.52 3.65 -7.76
CA SER A 12 9.98 4.61 -8.73
C SER A 12 9.25 3.95 -9.90
N SER A 13 9.64 2.72 -10.29
CA SER A 13 8.98 1.92 -11.32
C SER A 13 7.51 1.61 -11.00
N LEU A 14 7.12 1.57 -9.73
CA LEU A 14 5.73 1.34 -9.30
C LEU A 14 4.81 2.52 -9.64
N LEU A 15 5.35 3.74 -9.64
CA LEU A 15 4.59 4.95 -9.92
C LEU A 15 4.67 5.37 -11.41
N LEU A 16 5.63 4.82 -12.15
CA LEU A 16 5.92 5.14 -13.54
C LEU A 16 5.17 4.22 -14.50
N GLY A 17 3.96 4.58 -14.93
CA GLY A 17 3.24 3.77 -15.90
C GLY A 17 1.86 4.31 -16.24
N ALA A 18 1.23 3.69 -17.24
CA ALA A 18 -0.04 4.07 -17.85
C ALA A 18 -1.28 3.87 -16.95
N PHE A 19 -1.15 3.99 -15.62
CA PHE A 19 -2.31 3.99 -14.74
C PHE A 19 -2.71 5.42 -14.41
N LYS A 20 -3.77 5.90 -15.09
CA LYS A 20 -4.28 7.27 -15.02
C LYS A 20 -5.27 7.46 -13.86
N ILE A 21 -4.95 6.95 -12.67
CA ILE A 21 -5.74 7.21 -11.45
C ILE A 21 -4.88 8.02 -10.47
N PRO A 22 -4.92 9.37 -10.55
CA PRO A 22 -4.03 10.23 -9.79
C PRO A 22 -4.13 10.02 -8.27
N HIS A 23 -5.34 9.82 -7.74
CA HIS A 23 -5.59 9.65 -6.31
C HIS A 23 -4.89 8.39 -5.77
N HIS A 24 -5.08 7.25 -6.43
CA HIS A 24 -4.45 5.99 -6.02
C HIS A 24 -2.93 6.07 -6.07
N ARG A 25 -2.40 6.70 -7.13
CA ARG A 25 -0.95 6.87 -7.27
C ARG A 25 -0.38 7.78 -6.19
N PHE A 26 -1.09 8.85 -5.83
CA PHE A 26 -0.69 9.76 -4.78
C PHE A 26 -0.67 9.08 -3.40
N ILE A 27 -1.72 8.34 -3.05
CA ILE A 27 -1.78 7.59 -1.79
C ILE A 27 -0.71 6.49 -1.76
N LEU A 28 -0.51 5.75 -2.85
CA LEU A 28 0.56 4.76 -2.95
C LEU A 28 1.95 5.41 -2.76
N TRP A 29 2.19 6.58 -3.35
CA TRP A 29 3.43 7.32 -3.16
C TRP A 29 3.64 7.71 -1.69
N LEU A 30 2.61 8.23 -1.03
CA LEU A 30 2.68 8.53 0.41
C LEU A 30 2.94 7.27 1.25
N ALA A 31 2.29 6.15 0.93
CA ALA A 31 2.49 4.87 1.60
C ALA A 31 3.94 4.38 1.45
N ILE A 32 4.50 4.45 0.25
CA ILE A 32 5.90 4.07 -0.02
C ILE A 32 6.87 4.94 0.80
N LEU A 33 6.54 6.21 1.00
CA LEU A 33 7.35 7.13 1.82
C LEU A 33 7.10 7.02 3.32
N GLY A 34 6.18 6.16 3.79
CA GLY A 34 5.79 6.09 5.21
C GLY A 34 5.07 7.35 5.69
N LYS A 35 4.51 8.15 4.77
CA LYS A 35 3.93 9.46 5.06
C LYS A 35 2.44 9.43 5.34
N LEU A 36 1.77 8.28 5.20
CA LEU A 36 0.37 8.14 5.64
C LEU A 36 0.25 8.30 7.15
N ALA A 37 -0.87 8.84 7.63
CA ALA A 37 -1.12 9.12 9.04
C ALA A 37 -1.54 7.85 9.80
N THR A 38 -0.60 6.92 10.00
CA THR A 38 -0.76 5.71 10.82
C THR A 38 -0.50 6.00 12.31
N LEU A 39 -1.13 5.25 13.21
CA LEU A 39 -1.04 5.47 14.67
C LEU A 39 0.33 5.12 15.28
N ASP A 40 1.26 4.57 14.50
CA ASP A 40 2.68 4.42 14.85
C ASP A 40 3.43 5.76 15.00
N LYS A 41 2.79 6.87 14.65
CA LYS A 41 3.33 8.22 14.82
C LYS A 41 3.04 8.75 16.24
N PRO A 42 4.05 9.22 16.98
CA PRO A 42 3.89 9.65 18.37
C PRO A 42 2.79 10.72 18.56
N TRP A 43 2.62 11.62 17.59
CA TRP A 43 1.62 12.68 17.66
C TRP A 43 0.19 12.20 17.38
N LEU A 44 -0.03 10.95 16.97
CA LEU A 44 -1.36 10.36 16.72
C LEU A 44 -1.80 9.39 17.83
N HIS A 45 -0.95 9.09 18.82
CA HIS A 45 -1.28 8.20 19.94
C HIS A 45 -2.52 8.64 20.73
N HIS A 46 -2.86 9.94 20.73
CA HIS A 46 -4.06 10.47 21.40
C HIS A 46 -5.38 9.98 20.76
N LEU A 47 -5.33 9.43 19.54
CA LEU A 47 -6.47 8.83 18.84
C LEU A 47 -6.63 7.33 19.17
N GLY A 48 -5.79 6.80 20.06
CA GLY A 48 -5.71 5.37 20.39
C GLY A 48 -4.51 4.68 19.72
N THR A 49 -4.30 3.42 20.07
CA THR A 49 -3.21 2.59 19.55
C THR A 49 -3.71 1.39 18.75
N SER A 50 -5.00 1.07 18.82
CA SER A 50 -5.60 -0.09 18.14
C SER A 50 -5.93 0.22 16.69
N CYS A 51 -5.73 -0.76 15.81
CA CYS A 51 -6.12 -0.68 14.41
C CYS A 51 -7.65 -0.65 14.25
N VAL A 52 -8.18 0.42 13.66
CA VAL A 52 -9.64 0.61 13.48
C VAL A 52 -10.28 -0.36 12.49
N LEU A 53 -9.49 -1.02 11.65
CA LEU A 53 -10.00 -1.97 10.65
C LEU A 53 -10.30 -3.35 11.25
N CYS A 54 -9.46 -3.83 12.18
CA CYS A 54 -9.61 -5.16 12.77
C CYS A 54 -9.96 -5.14 14.26
N SER A 55 -10.01 -3.95 14.87
CA SER A 55 -10.29 -3.75 16.30
C SER A 55 -9.35 -4.54 17.23
N ALA A 56 -8.22 -5.04 16.71
CA ALA A 56 -7.23 -5.72 17.51
C ALA A 56 -6.43 -4.69 18.32
N ALA A 57 -6.00 -5.07 19.52
CA ALA A 57 -5.07 -4.30 20.36
C ALA A 57 -3.63 -4.34 19.78
N THR A 58 -3.50 -4.10 18.48
CA THR A 58 -2.24 -4.07 17.74
C THR A 58 -2.01 -2.66 17.22
N LEU A 59 -0.78 -2.17 17.40
CA LEU A 59 -0.36 -0.87 16.90
C LEU A 59 -0.56 -0.77 15.39
N GLU A 60 -1.31 0.25 14.95
CA GLU A 60 -1.50 0.53 13.53
C GLU A 60 -0.21 1.11 12.91
N SER A 61 0.55 0.26 12.22
CA SER A 61 1.67 0.65 11.36
C SER A 61 1.35 0.38 9.89
N HIS A 62 2.19 0.82 8.95
CA HIS A 62 2.01 0.48 7.53
C HIS A 62 2.06 -1.04 7.27
N ASP A 63 2.95 -1.76 7.97
CA ASP A 63 3.04 -3.22 7.89
C ASP A 63 1.74 -3.87 8.35
N HIS A 64 1.22 -3.42 9.48
CA HIS A 64 -0.05 -3.91 9.98
C HIS A 64 -1.18 -3.55 9.03
N LEU A 65 -1.34 -2.27 8.69
CA LEU A 65 -2.46 -1.78 7.89
C LEU A 65 -2.61 -2.49 6.54
N PHE A 66 -1.50 -2.74 5.83
CA PHE A 66 -1.57 -3.29 4.46
C PHE A 66 -1.37 -4.80 4.37
N PHE A 67 -0.72 -5.44 5.35
CA PHE A 67 -0.38 -6.87 5.25
C PHE A 67 -0.75 -7.73 6.47
N LEU A 68 -0.63 -7.22 7.69
CA LEU A 68 -0.87 -8.04 8.90
C LEU A 68 -2.27 -7.85 9.50
N CYS A 69 -2.99 -6.80 9.11
CA CYS A 69 -4.35 -6.55 9.54
C CYS A 69 -5.26 -7.64 8.96
N PRO A 70 -6.02 -8.39 9.78
CA PRO A 70 -6.91 -9.45 9.30
C PRO A 70 -7.86 -8.99 8.20
N PHE A 71 -8.42 -7.79 8.33
CA PHE A 71 -9.29 -7.18 7.31
C PHE A 71 -8.55 -7.01 5.97
N ALA A 72 -7.41 -6.32 5.99
CA ALA A 72 -6.63 -6.07 4.77
C ALA A 72 -6.10 -7.39 4.18
N SER A 73 -5.63 -8.31 5.01
CA SER A 73 -5.16 -9.64 4.60
C SER A 73 -6.25 -10.43 3.90
N SER A 74 -7.49 -10.41 4.40
CA SER A 74 -8.63 -11.06 3.72
C SER A 74 -8.89 -10.43 2.35
N CYS A 75 -8.86 -9.10 2.22
CA CYS A 75 -8.98 -8.43 0.92
C CYS A 75 -7.85 -8.83 -0.03
N LEU A 76 -6.60 -8.89 0.45
CA LEU A 76 -5.44 -9.31 -0.33
C LEU A 76 -5.57 -10.77 -0.79
N CYS A 77 -6.02 -11.68 0.08
CA CYS A 77 -6.26 -13.08 -0.27
C CYS A 77 -7.27 -13.22 -1.41
N GLU A 78 -8.42 -12.53 -1.32
CA GLU A 78 -9.42 -12.58 -2.38
C GLU A 78 -8.91 -12.00 -3.69
N VAL A 79 -8.19 -10.88 -3.63
CA VAL A 79 -7.57 -10.30 -4.83
C VAL A 79 -6.58 -11.27 -5.46
N GLN A 80 -5.68 -11.88 -4.68
CA GLN A 80 -4.71 -12.87 -5.16
C GLN A 80 -5.40 -14.07 -5.83
N ARG A 81 -6.51 -14.54 -5.25
CA ARG A 81 -7.33 -15.62 -5.81
C ARG A 81 -7.93 -15.23 -7.15
N LEU A 82 -8.48 -14.02 -7.27
CA LEU A 82 -9.08 -13.50 -8.51
C LEU A 82 -8.04 -13.35 -9.64
N VAL A 83 -6.85 -12.83 -9.33
CA VAL A 83 -5.80 -12.62 -10.34
C VAL A 83 -4.90 -13.84 -10.56
N ARG A 84 -5.15 -14.94 -9.83
CA ARG A 84 -4.34 -16.18 -9.84
C ARG A 84 -2.85 -15.91 -9.69
N PHE A 85 -2.50 -14.98 -8.79
CA PHE A 85 -1.13 -14.56 -8.56
C PHE A 85 -0.87 -14.49 -7.06
N HIS A 86 0.13 -15.24 -6.61
CA HIS A 86 0.53 -15.22 -5.22
C HIS A 86 1.46 -14.04 -4.94
N TRP A 87 1.05 -13.19 -4.00
CA TRP A 87 1.88 -12.13 -3.46
C TRP A 87 2.53 -12.64 -2.16
N PRO A 88 3.87 -12.69 -2.07
CA PRO A 88 4.52 -13.10 -0.84
C PRO A 88 4.24 -12.10 0.29
N TYR A 89 3.63 -12.58 1.38
CA TYR A 89 3.44 -11.78 2.59
C TYR A 89 4.80 -11.45 3.21
N ARG A 90 5.17 -10.16 3.20
CA ARG A 90 6.38 -9.61 3.79
C ARG A 90 6.05 -8.26 4.43
N ASN A 91 6.97 -7.71 5.23
CA ASN A 91 6.86 -6.31 5.64
C ASN A 91 6.72 -5.38 4.42
N TRP A 92 6.08 -4.22 4.63
CA TRP A 92 5.73 -3.24 3.62
C TRP A 92 6.91 -2.87 2.73
N VAL A 93 8.06 -2.55 3.33
CA VAL A 93 9.27 -2.14 2.60
C VAL A 93 9.76 -3.23 1.65
N THR A 94 9.84 -4.47 2.13
CA THR A 94 10.30 -5.60 1.31
C THR A 94 9.30 -5.94 0.21
N SER A 95 8.01 -5.86 0.50
CA SER A 95 6.92 -6.04 -0.48
C SER A 95 6.98 -5.01 -1.60
N VAL A 96 7.16 -3.73 -1.26
CA VAL A 96 7.32 -2.63 -2.23
C VAL A 96 8.55 -2.85 -3.09
N HIS A 97 9.71 -3.18 -2.49
CA HIS A 97 10.93 -3.45 -3.25
C HIS A 97 10.81 -4.65 -4.18
N TRP A 98 10.19 -5.74 -3.71
CA TRP A 98 9.93 -6.91 -4.55
C TRP A 98 9.01 -6.58 -5.72
N ALA A 99 7.90 -5.89 -5.47
CA ALA A 99 6.95 -5.45 -6.50
C ALA A 99 7.63 -4.56 -7.55
N ALA A 100 8.47 -3.63 -7.11
CA ALA A 100 9.17 -2.70 -7.97
C ALA A 100 10.18 -3.38 -8.92
N ARG A 101 10.80 -4.48 -8.45
CA ARG A 101 11.67 -5.34 -9.27
C ARG A 101 10.85 -6.23 -10.20
N ARG A 102 9.76 -6.84 -9.69
CA ARG A 102 8.96 -7.84 -10.40
C ARG A 102 8.11 -7.27 -11.53
N TRP A 103 7.59 -6.05 -11.37
CA TRP A 103 6.68 -5.40 -12.32
C TRP A 103 7.34 -4.24 -13.07
N ARG A 104 8.63 -4.41 -13.42
CA ARG A 104 9.38 -3.42 -14.19
C ARG A 104 8.94 -3.40 -15.67
N GLY A 105 9.08 -2.25 -16.32
CA GLY A 105 8.82 -2.11 -17.75
C GLY A 105 7.39 -1.73 -18.11
N LYS A 106 7.07 -1.77 -19.40
CA LYS A 106 5.82 -1.25 -19.98
C LYS A 106 4.77 -2.33 -20.30
N HIS A 107 5.10 -3.61 -20.08
CA HIS A 107 4.18 -4.71 -20.38
C HIS A 107 2.84 -4.53 -19.65
N VAL A 108 1.73 -4.81 -20.33
CA VAL A 108 0.37 -4.54 -19.81
C VAL A 108 0.13 -5.24 -18.47
N VAL A 109 0.56 -6.50 -18.33
CA VAL A 109 0.46 -7.25 -17.07
C VAL A 109 1.18 -6.54 -15.92
N ASN A 110 2.37 -5.99 -16.17
CA ASN A 110 3.12 -5.26 -15.15
C ASN A 110 2.45 -3.92 -14.81
N ALA A 111 1.80 -3.26 -15.78
CA ALA A 111 0.98 -2.09 -15.52
C ALA A 111 -0.26 -2.44 -14.66
N SER A 112 -0.95 -3.54 -14.97
CA SER A 112 -2.12 -4.01 -14.23
C SER A 112 -1.78 -4.39 -12.79
N PHE A 113 -0.64 -5.02 -12.53
CA PHE A 113 -0.25 -5.32 -11.14
C PHE A 113 0.13 -4.08 -10.33
N ARG A 114 0.79 -3.08 -10.95
CA ARG A 114 1.06 -1.80 -10.29
C ARG A 114 -0.22 -1.05 -9.96
N ALA A 115 -1.17 -1.08 -10.89
CA ALA A 115 -2.52 -0.57 -10.69
C ALA A 115 -3.22 -1.27 -9.51
N LEU A 116 -3.18 -2.60 -9.48
CA LEU A 116 -3.78 -3.41 -8.43
C LEU A 116 -3.20 -3.09 -7.05
N LEU A 117 -1.88 -2.97 -6.93
CA LEU A 117 -1.23 -2.50 -5.71
C LEU A 117 -1.72 -1.11 -5.29
N ALA A 118 -1.79 -0.17 -6.24
CA ALA A 118 -2.25 1.18 -5.95
C ALA A 118 -3.72 1.20 -5.49
N SER A 119 -4.57 0.39 -6.10
CA SER A 119 -5.99 0.22 -5.72
C SER A 119 -6.14 -0.41 -4.34
N LEU A 120 -5.42 -1.49 -4.04
CA LEU A 120 -5.44 -2.13 -2.73
C LEU A 120 -5.07 -1.12 -1.63
N VAL A 121 -3.95 -0.42 -1.79
CA VAL A 121 -3.46 0.57 -0.83
C VAL A 121 -4.46 1.72 -0.67
N TYR A 122 -5.01 2.21 -1.78
CA TYR A 122 -5.99 3.28 -1.76
C TYR A 122 -7.28 2.89 -1.01
N HIS A 123 -7.87 1.74 -1.34
CA HIS A 123 -9.13 1.33 -0.73
C HIS A 123 -8.99 0.93 0.74
N VAL A 124 -7.89 0.27 1.12
CA VAL A 124 -7.58 0.00 2.54
C VAL A 124 -7.42 1.32 3.31
N TRP A 125 -6.69 2.29 2.74
CA TRP A 125 -6.52 3.60 3.35
C TRP A 125 -7.84 4.38 3.46
N GLN A 126 -8.67 4.33 2.42
CA GLN A 126 -9.99 4.97 2.40
C GLN A 126 -10.90 4.38 3.48
N GLU A 127 -10.99 3.05 3.56
CA GLU A 127 -11.82 2.35 4.55
C GLU A 127 -11.36 2.68 5.99
N ARG A 128 -10.05 2.69 6.23
CA ARG A 128 -9.48 3.08 7.51
C ARG A 128 -9.94 4.48 7.91
N ASN A 129 -9.81 5.45 7.01
CA ASN A 129 -10.21 6.83 7.29
C ASN A 129 -11.72 6.97 7.47
N ALA A 130 -12.53 6.18 6.77
CA ALA A 130 -13.98 6.19 6.93
C ALA A 130 -14.44 5.68 8.30
N ARG A 131 -13.67 4.80 8.95
CA ARG A 131 -13.97 4.29 10.30
C ARG A 131 -13.36 5.12 11.44
N ALA A 132 -12.42 6.00 11.10
CA ALA A 132 -11.73 6.88 12.05
C ALA A 132 -12.36 8.30 12.12
N LEU A 133 -13.30 8.61 11.22
CA LEU A 133 -14.13 9.81 11.19
C LEU A 133 -15.51 9.50 11.80
#